data_AF-A0A2Z4FLA0-F1
#
_entry.id   AF-A0A2Z4FLA0-F1
#
_cell.length_a   1.000
_cell.length_b   1.000
_cell.length_c   1.000
_cell.angle_alpha   90.00
_cell.angle_beta   90.00
_cell.angle_gamma   90.00
#
_symmetry.space_group_name_H-M   'P 1'
#
loop_
_entity.id
_entity.type
_entity.pdbx_description
1 polymer ?
#
loop_
_entity_poly.entity_id
_entity_poly.type
_entity_poly.pdbx_seq_one_letter_code
_entity_poly.pdbx_strand_id
1 'polypeptide(L)' 'MAAKKKLTLYFPEELIQKTKQEALRHDRSMSWIIEMAWRIAQEQIESMPGVMDLQDGNWEGAAE' A
#
# COMPACT_ATOMS: atom_id res chain seq x y z
N MET A 1 14.86 17.00 1.65
CA MET A 1 13.78 16.62 0.71
C MET A 1 14.12 15.25 0.15
N ALA A 2 13.33 14.22 0.45
CA ALA A 2 13.56 12.90 -0.15
C ALA A 2 13.38 13.02 -1.67
N ALA A 3 14.37 12.58 -2.44
CA ALA A 3 14.29 12.63 -3.90
C ALA A 3 13.21 11.66 -4.39
N LYS A 4 12.28 12.14 -5.21
CA LYS A 4 11.28 11.28 -5.86
C LYS A 4 11.97 10.43 -6.93
N LYS A 5 11.79 9.11 -6.88
CA LYS A 5 12.31 8.16 -7.87
C LYS A 5 11.18 7.69 -8.80
N LYS A 6 11.45 7.64 -10.10
CA LYS A 6 10.51 7.06 -11.07
C LYS A 6 10.52 5.53 -10.93
N LEU A 7 9.33 4.95 -10.76
CA LEU A 7 9.11 3.51 -10.67
C LEU A 7 7.96 3.12 -11.59
N THR A 8 8.11 2.01 -12.31
CA THR A 8 7.03 1.42 -13.11
C THR A 8 6.50 0.20 -12.35
N LEU A 9 5.20 0.21 -12.06
CA LEU A 9 4.50 -0.85 -11.33
C LEU A 9 3.35 -1.39 -12.17
N TYR A 10 3.02 -2.66 -11.99
CA TYR A 10 1.86 -3.29 -12.59
C TYR A 10 0.70 -3.26 -11.60
N PHE A 11 -0.43 -2.73 -12.04
CA PHE A 11 -1.67 -2.69 -11.27
C PHE A 11 -2.79 -3.35 -12.06
N PRO A 12 -3.76 -3.98 -11.39
CA PRO A 12 -4.97 -4.43 -12.05
C PRO A 12 -5.75 -3.23 -12.59
N GLU A 13 -6.44 -3.41 -13.72
CA GLU A 13 -7.15 -2.34 -14.43
C GLU A 13 -8.15 -1.59 -13.54
N GLU A 14 -8.90 -2.33 -12.71
CA GLU A 14 -9.87 -1.76 -11.79
C GLU A 14 -9.23 -0.76 -10.81
N LEU A 15 -8.05 -1.11 -10.26
CA LEU A 15 -7.34 -0.26 -9.31
C LEU A 15 -6.78 0.99 -9.99
N ILE A 16 -6.33 0.87 -11.24
CA ILE A 16 -5.90 2.02 -12.05
C ILE A 16 -7.07 2.99 -12.25
N GLN A 17 -8.26 2.49 -12.61
CA GLN A 17 -9.44 3.33 -12.83
C GLN A 17 -9.89 4.03 -11.54
N LYS A 18 -9.98 3.29 -10.43
CA LYS A 18 -10.31 3.86 -9.11
C LYS A 18 -9.32 4.95 -8.70
N THR A 19 -8.02 4.69 -8.84
CA THR A 19 -6.98 5.68 -8.47
C THR A 19 -7.05 6.93 -9.35
N LYS A 20 -7.33 6.79 -10.65
CA LYS A 20 -7.51 7.92 -11.56
C LYS A 20 -8.73 8.76 -11.19
N GLN A 21 -9.85 8.14 -10.86
CA GLN A 21 -11.06 8.85 -10.43
C GLN A 21 -10.80 9.63 -9.13
N GLU A 22 -10.13 9.03 -8.16
CA GLU A 22 -9.78 9.71 -6.91
C GLU A 22 -8.76 10.84 -7.13
N ALA A 23 -7.79 10.65 -8.02
CA ALA A 23 -6.85 11.70 -8.41
C ALA A 23 -7.57 12.93 -8.99
N LEU A 24 -8.54 12.71 -9.89
CA LEU A 24 -9.39 13.76 -10.45
C LEU A 24 -10.27 14.43 -9.38
N ARG A 25 -10.86 13.64 -8.46
CA ARG A 25 -11.71 14.15 -7.38
C ARG A 25 -10.96 15.06 -6.41
N HIS A 26 -9.71 14.73 -6.12
CA HIS A 26 -8.87 15.46 -5.17
C HIS A 26 -8.01 16.56 -5.80
N ASP A 27 -7.99 16.68 -7.14
CA ASP A 27 -7.10 17.57 -7.88
C ASP A 27 -5.61 17.33 -7.56
N ARG A 28 -5.24 16.04 -7.50
CA ARG A 28 -3.89 15.57 -7.15
C ARG A 28 -3.41 14.52 -8.13
N SER A 29 -2.10 14.31 -8.19
CA SER A 29 -1.51 13.27 -9.05
C SER A 29 -1.80 11.87 -8.51
N MET A 30 -1.86 10.89 -9.41
CA MET A 30 -1.99 9.47 -9.02
C MET A 30 -0.90 9.04 -8.04
N SER A 31 0.34 9.52 -8.22
CA SER A 31 1.44 9.23 -7.29
C SER A 31 1.11 9.72 -5.88
N TRP A 32 0.53 10.92 -5.73
CA TRP A 32 0.14 11.43 -4.42
C TRP A 32 -0.97 10.58 -3.77
N ILE A 33 -1.95 10.12 -4.55
CA ILE A 33 -3.01 9.24 -4.05
C ILE A 33 -2.42 7.92 -3.55
N ILE A 34 -1.49 7.32 -4.29
CA ILE A 34 -0.80 6.08 -3.88
C ILE A 34 0.10 6.32 -2.65
N GLU A 35 0.83 7.43 -2.60
CA GLU A 35 1.63 7.83 -1.43
C GLU A 35 0.73 7.99 -0.18
N MET A 36 -0.45 8.58 -0.34
CA MET A 36 -1.42 8.75 0.75
C MET A 36 -2.03 7.42 1.19
N ALA A 37 -2.42 6.57 0.24
CA ALA A 37 -2.95 5.23 0.52
C ALA A 37 -1.95 4.39 1.32
N TRP A 38 -0.66 4.44 0.95
CA TRP A 38 0.40 3.79 1.71
C TRP A 38 0.50 4.33 3.13
N ARG A 39 0.52 5.67 3.32
CA ARG A 39 0.60 6.28 4.65
C ARG A 39 -0.56 5.90 5.57
N ILE A 40 -1.74 5.70 5.01
CA ILE A 40 -2.93 5.27 5.78
C ILE A 40 -2.82 3.78 6.13
N ALA A 41 -2.31 2.96 5.21
CA ALA A 41 -2.22 1.51 5.39
C ALA A 41 -0.96 1.04 6.15
N GLN A 42 0.08 1.88 6.28
CA GLN A 42 1.40 1.47 6.77
C GLN A 42 1.34 0.79 8.15
N GLU A 43 0.59 1.34 9.10
CA GLU A 43 0.51 0.80 10.46
C GLU A 43 -0.11 -0.61 10.48
N GLN A 44 -1.12 -0.82 9.63
CA GLN A 44 -1.76 -2.14 9.50
C GLN A 44 -0.82 -3.13 8.81
N ILE A 45 -0.15 -2.71 7.74
CA ILE A 45 0.78 -3.55 6.98
C ILE A 45 2.00 -3.94 7.83
N GLU A 46 2.51 -3.02 8.64
CA GLU A 46 3.64 -3.27 9.56
C GLU A 46 3.24 -4.19 10.72
N SER A 47 1.96 -4.19 11.13
CA SER A 47 1.47 -5.13 12.15
C SER A 47 1.26 -6.55 11.62
N MET A 48 1.12 -6.71 10.30
CA MET A 48 0.95 -8.02 9.70
C MET A 48 2.27 -8.78 9.76
N PRO A 49 2.27 -10.05 10.20
CA PRO A 49 3.47 -10.88 10.15
C PRO A 49 3.96 -10.98 8.70
N GLY A 50 5.28 -11.12 8.54
CA GLY A 50 5.87 -11.35 7.23
C GLY A 50 5.25 -12.59 6.59
N VAL A 51 5.10 -12.60 5.27
CA VAL A 51 4.56 -13.76 4.55
C VAL A 51 5.36 -15.04 4.83
N MET A 52 6.65 -14.91 5.12
CA MET A 52 7.50 -16.01 5.60
C MET A 52 7.09 -16.48 7.00
N ASP A 53 6.88 -15.57 7.96
CA ASP A 53 6.49 -15.89 9.34
C ASP A 53 5.11 -16.55 9.42
N LEU A 54 4.22 -16.24 8.47
CA LEU A 54 2.92 -16.91 8.30
C LEU A 54 3.03 -18.35 7.78
N GLN A 55 4.03 -18.63 6.94
CA GLN A 55 4.24 -19.96 6.35
C GLN A 55 4.95 -20.91 7.32
N ASP A 56 5.84 -20.38 8.17
CA ASP A 56 6.61 -21.16 9.15
C ASP A 56 5.84 -21.48 10.44
N GLY A 57 4.58 -21.06 10.57
CA GLY A 57 3.72 -21.38 11.73
C GLY A 57 4.20 -20.81 13.07
N ASN A 58 5.14 -19.86 13.06
CA ASN A 58 5.80 -19.29 14.25
C ASN A 58 5.05 -18.08 14.84
N TRP A 59 3.76 -17.92 14.55
CA TRP A 59 2.92 -16.86 15.13
C TRP A 59 2.37 -17.29 16.49
N GLU A 60 3.17 -17.18 17.55
CA GLU A 60 2.74 -17.26 18.96
C GLU A 60 2.06 -15.94 19.42
N GLY A 61 1.06 -15.47 18.67
CA GLY A 61 0.25 -14.30 19.02
C GLY A 61 -1.23 -14.61 19.23
N ALA A 62 -1.61 -15.90 19.27
CA ALA A 62 -2.98 -16.37 19.41
C ALA A 62 -3.17 -17.33 20.61
N ALA A 63 -2.33 -17.21 21.64
CA ALA A 63 -2.58 -17.83 22.94
C ALA A 63 -2.71 -16.72 23.98
N GLU A 64 -3.96 -16.36 24.27
CA GLU A 64 -4.33 -15.89 25.61
C GLU A 64 -4.39 -17.11 26.54
#